data_AF-A0A8I2FY87-F1
#
_entry.id   AF-A0A8I2FY87-F1
#
_cell.length_a   1.000
_cell.length_b   1.000
_cell.length_c   1.000
_cell.angle_alpha   90.00
_cell.angle_beta   90.00
_cell.angle_gamma   90.00
#
_symmetry.space_group_name_H-M   'P 1'
#
loop_
_entity.id
_entity.type
_entity.pdbx_description
1 polymer ?
#
loop_
_entity_poly.entity_id
_entity_poly.type
_entity_poly.pdbx_seq_one_letter_code
_entity_poly.pdbx_strand_id
1 'polypeptide(L)'
;MAGKKPQFLIFKEIGGRPDVRLFRNNCGTAIMPDGSYVKYGLCNPGGSDLIGWRSITITPDMVGRRVALFTAIEVKSGKGRPDKDQRNFIKQVKKAGGLAGVARSPASAEKIIDLPKDNI
;
A
#
# COMPACT_ATOMS: atom_id res chain seq x y z
N MET A 1 14.57 21.98 -12.73
CA MET A 1 14.88 20.79 -11.90
C MET A 1 13.65 19.89 -11.86
N ALA A 2 13.74 18.64 -12.29
CA ALA A 2 12.59 17.73 -12.24
C ALA A 2 12.19 17.50 -10.77
N GLY A 3 10.95 17.86 -10.41
CA GLY A 3 10.43 17.65 -9.05
C GLY A 3 10.56 16.18 -8.63
N LYS A 4 10.85 15.93 -7.35
CA LYS A 4 11.01 14.56 -6.81
C LYS A 4 9.76 13.72 -7.12
N LYS A 5 9.96 12.47 -7.56
CA LYS A 5 8.87 11.56 -7.96
C LYS A 5 7.90 11.33 -6.79
N PRO A 6 6.56 11.33 -7.01
CA PRO A 6 5.56 11.17 -5.95
C PRO A 6 5.78 9.97 -5.02
N GLN A 7 6.20 8.83 -5.56
CA GLN A 7 6.47 7.62 -4.77
C GLN A 7 7.58 7.85 -3.74
N PHE A 8 8.64 8.58 -4.09
CA PHE A 8 9.72 8.89 -3.17
C PHE A 8 9.25 9.78 -2.02
N LEU A 9 8.45 10.81 -2.33
CA LEU A 9 7.91 11.72 -1.32
C LEU A 9 6.97 10.99 -0.36
N ILE A 10 6.03 10.20 -0.91
CA ILE A 10 5.10 9.39 -0.12
C ILE A 10 5.86 8.39 0.75
N PHE A 11 6.82 7.65 0.19
CA PHE A 11 7.60 6.67 0.95
C PHE A 11 8.37 7.32 2.11
N LYS A 12 9.01 8.48 1.85
CA LYS A 12 9.75 9.21 2.88
C LYS A 12 8.85 9.72 3.99
N GLU A 13 7.74 10.37 3.64
CA GLU A 13 6.88 11.06 4.60
C GLU A 13 6.02 10.08 5.41
N ILE A 14 5.37 9.13 4.72
CA ILE A 14 4.51 8.15 5.38
C ILE A 14 5.33 7.06 6.07
N GLY A 15 6.39 6.56 5.42
CA GLY A 15 7.28 5.56 6.02
C GLY A 15 8.12 6.10 7.18
N GLY A 16 8.17 7.42 7.36
CA GLY A 16 8.82 8.08 8.50
C GLY A 16 7.95 8.20 9.75
N ARG A 17 6.65 7.89 9.67
CA ARG A 17 5.77 7.88 10.85
C ARG A 17 6.13 6.72 11.77
N PRO A 18 6.13 6.92 13.10
CA PRO A 18 6.50 5.88 14.06
C PRO A 18 5.50 4.71 14.11
N ASP A 19 4.25 4.95 13.71
CA ASP A 19 3.16 3.97 13.70
C ASP A 19 3.01 3.23 12.36
N VAL A 20 3.88 3.49 11.38
CA VAL A 20 3.76 2.94 10.03
C VAL A 20 5.07 2.27 9.61
N ARG A 21 4.94 1.13 8.92
CA ARG A 21 6.06 0.51 8.21
C ARG A 21 5.67 0.31 6.76
N LEU A 22 6.45 0.86 5.82
CA LEU A 22 6.25 0.70 4.38
C LEU A 22 7.47 0.06 3.71
N PHE A 23 7.19 -0.72 2.67
CA PHE A 23 8.15 -1.37 1.78
C PHE A 23 7.78 -1.06 0.34
N ARG A 24 8.79 -1.01 -0.53
CA ARG A 24 8.55 -0.93 -1.99
C ARG A 24 8.25 -2.33 -2.51
N ASN A 25 7.14 -2.47 -3.21
CA ASN A 25 6.75 -3.73 -3.85
C ASN A 25 7.26 -3.75 -5.30
N ASN A 26 8.51 -4.14 -5.51
CA ASN A 26 9.05 -4.26 -6.86
C ASN A 26 8.51 -5.55 -7.51
N CYS A 27 7.68 -5.40 -8.55
CA CYS A 27 7.16 -6.51 -9.34
C CYS A 27 7.98 -6.72 -10.62
N GLY A 28 8.19 -7.98 -11.01
CA GLY A 28 8.86 -8.32 -12.25
C GLY A 28 8.92 -9.83 -12.50
N THR A 29 9.68 -10.22 -13.53
CA THR A 29 9.91 -11.60 -13.91
C THR A 29 11.41 -11.84 -13.99
N ALA A 30 11.92 -12.79 -13.22
CA ALA A 30 13.29 -13.27 -13.33
C ALA A 30 13.33 -14.47 -14.28
N ILE A 31 14.29 -14.49 -15.20
CA ILE A 31 14.57 -15.64 -16.07
C ILE A 31 15.73 -16.40 -15.42
N MET A 32 15.53 -17.71 -15.23
CA MET A 32 16.49 -18.60 -14.60
C MET A 32 17.47 -19.17 -15.64
N PRO A 33 18.65 -19.65 -15.22
CA PRO A 33 19.63 -20.24 -16.14
C PRO A 33 19.11 -21.44 -16.94
N ASP A 34 18.12 -22.17 -16.41
CA ASP A 34 17.47 -23.31 -17.08
C ASP A 34 16.36 -22.90 -18.07
N GLY A 35 16.15 -21.59 -18.27
CA GLY A 35 15.12 -21.05 -19.14
C GLY A 35 13.73 -20.94 -18.50
N SER A 36 13.55 -21.42 -17.27
CA SER A 36 12.32 -21.19 -16.51
C SER A 36 12.21 -19.72 -16.06
N TYR A 37 11.01 -19.29 -15.64
CA TYR A 37 10.83 -17.93 -15.13
C TYR A 37 10.04 -17.90 -13.82
N VAL A 38 10.40 -16.94 -12.97
CA VAL A 38 9.76 -16.68 -11.68
C VAL A 38 9.18 -15.27 -11.68
N LYS A 39 7.87 -15.17 -11.52
CA LYS A 39 7.22 -13.87 -11.23
C LYS A 39 7.41 -13.56 -9.75
N TYR A 40 7.98 -12.39 -9.47
CA TYR A 40 8.20 -11.90 -8.11
C TYR A 40 7.45 -10.60 -7.84
N GLY A 41 7.33 -10.25 -6.56
CA GLY A 41 6.52 -9.13 -6.09
C GLY A 41 5.14 -9.57 -5.61
N LEU A 42 4.60 -8.86 -4.62
CA LEU A 42 3.30 -9.18 -4.04
C LEU A 42 2.20 -8.94 -5.07
N CYS A 43 1.36 -9.96 -5.30
CA CYS A 43 0.25 -9.92 -6.26
C CYS A 43 0.67 -9.41 -7.64
N ASN A 44 1.63 -10.06 -8.31
CA ASN A 44 2.11 -9.65 -9.63
C ASN A 44 1.35 -10.37 -10.78
N PRO A 45 0.61 -9.65 -11.66
CA PRO A 45 0.40 -8.19 -11.69
C PRO A 45 -0.75 -7.71 -10.79
N GLY A 46 -0.72 -6.44 -10.39
CA GLY A 46 -1.82 -5.77 -9.69
C GLY A 46 -1.56 -5.34 -8.24
N GLY A 47 -0.48 -5.79 -7.61
CA GLY A 47 -0.09 -5.35 -6.27
C GLY A 47 0.24 -3.85 -6.23
N SER A 48 -0.03 -3.20 -5.10
CA SER A 48 0.26 -1.77 -4.90
C SER A 48 1.76 -1.49 -4.83
N ASP A 49 2.16 -0.29 -5.27
CA ASP A 49 3.55 0.19 -5.24
C ASP A 49 4.21 0.15 -3.84
N LEU A 50 3.47 0.55 -2.81
CA LEU A 50 3.93 0.55 -1.42
C LEU A 50 3.03 -0.37 -0.59
N ILE A 51 3.65 -1.26 0.19
CA ILE A 51 2.96 -2.24 1.04
C ILE A 51 3.53 -2.21 2.45
N GLY A 52 2.76 -2.62 3.45
CA GLY A 52 3.23 -2.69 4.82
C GLY A 52 2.10 -2.76 5.83
N TRP A 53 2.22 -2.06 6.95
CA TRP A 53 1.18 -2.03 7.98
C TRP A 53 1.19 -0.75 8.81
N ARG A 54 0.04 -0.46 9.42
CA ARG A 54 -0.11 0.54 10.49
C ARG A 54 -0.40 -0.13 11.82
N SER A 55 0.30 0.31 12.86
CA SER A 55 0.05 -0.07 14.26
C SER A 55 -0.99 0.88 14.86
N ILE A 56 -1.96 0.33 15.58
CA ILE A 56 -2.99 1.11 16.28
C ILE A 56 -3.14 0.63 17.72
N THR A 57 -3.54 1.52 18.62
CA THR A 57 -3.89 1.15 19.99
C THR A 57 -5.26 0.46 19.99
N ILE A 58 -5.32 -0.74 20.55
CA ILE A 58 -6.54 -1.53 20.68
C ILE A 58 -7.47 -0.88 21.71
N THR A 59 -8.74 -0.67 21.34
CA THR A 59 -9.81 -0.22 22.25
C THR A 59 -10.56 -1.42 22.86
N PRO A 60 -11.34 -1.24 23.94
CA PRO A 60 -12.03 -2.36 24.61
C PRO A 60 -12.92 -3.22 23.70
N ASP A 61 -13.58 -2.61 22.71
CA ASP A 61 -14.40 -3.28 21.69
C ASP A 61 -13.60 -4.13 20.68
N MET A 62 -12.29 -3.87 20.56
CA MET A 62 -11.36 -4.60 19.71
C MET A 62 -10.68 -5.78 20.42
N VAL A 63 -10.87 -5.93 21.74
CA VAL A 63 -10.22 -6.98 22.55
C VAL A 63 -10.61 -8.37 22.06
N GLY A 64 -9.61 -9.26 21.96
CA GLY A 64 -9.76 -10.61 21.39
C GLY A 64 -9.46 -10.69 19.89
N ARG A 65 -9.12 -9.57 19.23
CA ARG A 65 -8.78 -9.52 17.80
C ARG A 65 -7.28 -9.24 17.60
N ARG A 66 -6.61 -9.99 16.73
CA ARG A 66 -5.23 -9.68 16.28
C ARG A 66 -5.30 -8.65 15.16
N VAL A 67 -4.76 -7.43 15.36
CA VAL A 67 -4.90 -6.34 14.37
C VAL A 67 -3.54 -5.78 13.98
N ALA A 68 -3.06 -6.18 12.81
CA ALA A 68 -2.10 -5.41 12.04
C ALA A 68 -2.84 -4.94 10.79
N LEU A 69 -3.05 -3.64 10.65
CA LEU A 69 -3.80 -3.13 9.51
C LEU A 69 -2.86 -3.11 8.30
N PHE A 70 -2.97 -4.13 7.47
CA PHE A 70 -2.21 -4.21 6.23
C PHE A 70 -2.46 -2.95 5.41
N THR A 71 -1.37 -2.29 5.00
CA THR A 71 -1.40 -1.04 4.25
C THR A 71 -0.95 -1.29 2.81
N ALA A 72 -1.72 -0.80 1.83
CA ALA A 72 -1.40 -0.89 0.40
C ALA A 72 -1.70 0.44 -0.31
N ILE A 73 -0.65 1.12 -0.78
CA ILE A 73 -0.75 2.44 -1.44
C ILE A 73 -0.25 2.32 -2.87
N GLU A 74 -1.17 2.46 -3.82
CA GLU A 74 -0.87 2.57 -5.25
C GLU A 74 -0.55 4.03 -5.61
N VAL A 75 0.63 4.31 -6.15
CA VAL A 75 1.10 5.66 -6.42
C VAL A 75 0.93 6.00 -7.89
N LYS A 76 0.16 7.06 -8.19
CA LYS A 76 0.01 7.58 -9.56
C LYS A 76 0.48 9.02 -9.66
N SER A 77 1.05 9.39 -10.81
CA SER A 77 1.34 10.78 -11.16
C SER A 77 0.21 11.37 -12.01
N GLY A 78 -0.07 12.67 -11.83
CA GLY A 78 -1.05 13.41 -12.62
C GLY A 78 -2.42 12.71 -12.72
N LYS A 79 -2.90 12.52 -13.97
CA LYS A 79 -4.19 11.87 -14.28
C LYS A 79 -4.11 10.34 -14.38
N GLY A 80 -2.99 9.72 -14.00
CA GLY A 80 -2.83 8.26 -14.02
C GLY A 80 -3.93 7.55 -13.22
N ARG A 81 -4.49 6.48 -13.79
CA ARG A 81 -5.55 5.66 -13.18
C ARG A 81 -5.02 4.25 -12.88
N PRO A 82 -5.45 3.62 -11.77
CA PRO A 82 -5.12 2.22 -11.52
C PRO A 82 -5.77 1.33 -12.57
N ASP A 83 -5.11 0.24 -12.97
CA ASP A 83 -5.67 -0.76 -13.89
C ASP A 83 -6.73 -1.65 -13.19
N LYS A 84 -7.26 -2.65 -13.91
CA LYS A 84 -8.30 -3.55 -13.38
C LYS A 84 -7.79 -4.38 -12.21
N ASP A 85 -6.58 -4.89 -12.29
CA ASP A 85 -6.00 -5.80 -11.29
C ASP A 85 -5.62 -5.02 -10.03
N GLN A 86 -5.06 -3.82 -10.19
CA GLN A 86 -4.79 -2.87 -9.11
C GLN A 86 -6.08 -2.45 -8.38
N ARG A 87 -7.16 -2.17 -9.12
CA ARG A 87 -8.47 -1.87 -8.51
C ARG A 87 -9.02 -3.06 -7.72
N ASN A 88 -8.87 -4.28 -8.26
CA ASN A 88 -9.30 -5.49 -7.56
C ASN A 88 -8.51 -5.71 -6.27
N PHE A 89 -7.18 -5.60 -6.31
CA PHE A 89 -6.31 -5.73 -5.14
C PHE A 89 -6.69 -4.75 -4.02
N ILE A 90 -6.80 -3.46 -4.34
CA ILE A 90 -7.23 -2.42 -3.39
C ILE A 90 -8.59 -2.76 -2.78
N LYS A 91 -9.55 -3.24 -3.59
CA LYS A 91 -10.87 -3.64 -3.11
C LYS A 91 -10.79 -4.80 -2.11
N GLN A 92 -9.98 -5.83 -2.39
CA GLN A 92 -9.84 -6.98 -1.49
C GLN A 92 -9.19 -6.60 -0.16
N VAL A 93 -8.16 -5.75 -0.18
CA VAL A 93 -7.52 -5.24 1.05
C VAL A 93 -8.53 -4.49 1.91
N LYS A 94 -9.30 -3.57 1.32
CA LYS A 94 -10.37 -2.86 2.05
C LYS A 94 -11.42 -3.81 2.61
N LYS A 95 -11.85 -4.81 1.83
CA LYS A 95 -12.84 -5.80 2.27
C LYS A 95 -12.35 -6.62 3.47
N ALA A 96 -11.04 -6.88 3.55
CA ALA A 96 -10.41 -7.58 4.66
C ALA A 96 -10.13 -6.69 5.88
N GLY A 97 -10.53 -5.41 5.86
CA GLY A 97 -10.27 -4.45 6.94
C GLY A 97 -8.89 -3.79 6.87
N GLY A 98 -8.14 -3.96 5.78
CA GLY A 98 -6.87 -3.27 5.56
C GLY A 98 -7.03 -1.85 5.01
N LEU A 99 -5.94 -1.08 5.10
CA LEU A 99 -5.84 0.32 4.67
C LEU A 99 -5.31 0.37 3.23
N ALA A 100 -6.17 0.64 2.25
CA ALA A 100 -5.73 0.68 0.85
C ALA A 100 -6.32 1.82 0.03
N GLY A 101 -5.55 2.29 -0.97
CA GLY A 101 -6.03 3.34 -1.88
C GLY A 101 -5.00 3.84 -2.88
N VAL A 102 -5.44 4.76 -3.74
CA VAL A 102 -4.57 5.43 -4.72
C VAL A 102 -4.12 6.77 -4.17
N ALA A 103 -2.81 6.96 -4.05
CA ALA A 103 -2.20 8.22 -3.65
C ALA A 103 -1.50 8.90 -4.83
N ARG A 104 -1.52 10.24 -4.82
CA ARG A 104 -0.81 11.10 -5.78
C ARG A 104 0.08 12.13 -5.10
N SER A 105 -0.05 12.24 -3.79
CA SER A 105 0.70 13.11 -2.91
C SER A 105 0.77 12.49 -1.52
N PRO A 106 1.71 12.92 -0.67
CA PRO A 106 1.74 12.52 0.74
C PRO A 106 0.41 12.75 1.46
N ALA A 107 -0.20 13.93 1.31
CA ALA A 107 -1.51 14.24 1.91
C ALA A 107 -2.64 13.26 1.48
N SER A 108 -2.63 12.78 0.23
CA SER A 108 -3.60 11.76 -0.19
C SER A 108 -3.29 10.37 0.35
N ALA A 109 -2.02 10.07 0.60
CA ALA A 109 -1.58 8.82 1.23
C ALA A 109 -1.93 8.80 2.71
N GLU A 110 -1.83 9.94 3.40
CA GLU A 110 -2.21 10.10 4.80
C GLU A 110 -3.69 9.75 5.03
N LYS A 111 -4.58 10.25 4.17
CA LYS A 111 -6.01 9.90 4.18
C LYS A 111 -6.29 8.39 4.00
N ILE A 112 -5.37 7.63 3.41
CA ILE A 112 -5.52 6.18 3.22
C ILE A 112 -5.15 5.43 4.50
N ILE A 113 -4.14 5.91 5.22
CA ILE A 113 -3.61 5.22 6.40
C ILE A 113 -4.28 5.66 7.71
N ASP A 114 -4.96 6.81 7.72
CA ASP A 114 -5.78 7.21 8.84
C ASP A 114 -7.03 6.33 8.93
N LEU A 115 -7.44 6.04 10.17
CA LEU A 115 -8.62 5.23 10.43
C LEU A 115 -9.86 6.05 10.05
N PRO A 116 -10.86 5.48 9.34
CA PRO A 116 -12.17 6.09 9.25
C PRO A 116 -12.71 6.31 10.67
N LYS A 117 -13.13 7.54 10.98
CA LYS A 117 -13.72 7.88 12.28
C LYS A 117 -15.01 7.09 12.57
N ASP A 118 -15.64 6.56 11.52
CA ASP A 118 -16.92 5.86 11.58
C ASP A 118 -16.79 4.34 11.81
N ASN A 119 -15.56 3.82 11.95
CA ASN A 119 -15.27 2.42 12.29
C ASN A 119 -14.70 2.28 13.72
N ILE A 120 -15.04 3.23 14.60
CA ILE A 120 -14.84 3.18 16.05
C ILE A 120 -16.22 3.16 16.70
#